data_AF-A0A812TNM5-F1
#
_entry.id   AF-A0A812TNM5-F1
#
_cell.length_a   1.000
_cell.length_b   1.000
_cell.length_c   1.000
_cell.angle_alpha   90.00
_cell.angle_beta   90.00
_cell.angle_gamma   90.00
#
_symmetry.space_group_name_H-M   'P 1'
#
loop_
_entity.id
_entity.type
_entity.pdbx_description
1 polymer ?
#
loop_
_entity_poly.entity_id
_entity_poly.type
_entity_poly.pdbx_seq_one_letter_code
_entity_poly.pdbx_strand_id
1 'polypeptide(L)'
;MGSAASVPGGEKLSRKDKIRIFNAAASAVRETIGDIKEERSWDAAAEELLPKLAEKKYVDEKVLLWISDGIMSWPMAVKAVKDGVLPLVYGAKEQNTLEDDIVAALKAAEVPEGSLTNVGWMFHGSEMTGKYKEANLKFLAALKPYLAEAARVDILGCDMVSTKKSMEVFTELEAECGINLAASTDLTGNAADGGNWILETDGVNVKDLYFTDSIREFNETLGKRKSKSHRGRRRRG
;
A
#
# COMPACT_ATOMS: atom_id res chain seq x y z
N MET A 1 -31.82 -57.85 -23.15
CA MET A 1 -31.02 -57.78 -21.91
C MET A 1 -30.37 -56.42 -21.84
N GLY A 2 -30.98 -55.46 -21.15
CA GLY A 2 -30.41 -54.13 -20.90
C GLY A 2 -30.19 -53.97 -19.41
N SER A 3 -28.93 -53.99 -18.98
CA SER A 3 -28.52 -53.81 -17.59
C SER A 3 -28.55 -52.32 -17.26
N ALA A 4 -29.39 -51.91 -16.31
CA ALA A 4 -29.45 -50.54 -15.80
C ALA A 4 -28.29 -50.33 -14.81
N ALA A 5 -27.38 -49.42 -15.14
CA ALA A 5 -26.35 -48.95 -14.23
C ALA A 5 -27.01 -48.12 -13.11
N SER A 6 -26.90 -48.61 -11.88
CA SER A 6 -27.34 -47.91 -10.67
C SER A 6 -26.44 -46.71 -10.40
N VAL A 7 -27.03 -45.51 -10.35
CA VAL A 7 -26.35 -44.28 -9.90
C VAL A 7 -26.02 -44.42 -8.40
N PRO A 8 -24.78 -44.16 -7.94
CA PRO A 8 -24.43 -44.26 -6.53
C PRO A 8 -25.17 -43.20 -5.72
N GLY A 9 -25.76 -43.60 -4.60
CA GLY A 9 -26.56 -42.75 -3.72
C GLY A 9 -25.75 -41.59 -3.15
N GLY A 10 -26.30 -40.37 -3.27
CA GLY A 10 -25.78 -39.19 -2.61
C GLY A 10 -25.87 -39.34 -1.09
N GLU A 11 -24.73 -39.31 -0.42
CA GLU A 11 -24.63 -39.38 1.03
C GLU A 11 -25.37 -38.18 1.65
N LYS A 12 -26.45 -38.45 2.41
CA LYS A 12 -27.27 -37.39 3.02
C LYS A 12 -26.49 -36.75 4.18
N LEU A 13 -26.08 -35.50 4.01
CA LEU A 13 -25.46 -34.68 5.06
C LEU A 13 -26.26 -34.70 6.38
N SER A 14 -25.56 -34.89 7.49
CA SER A 14 -26.18 -34.90 8.81
C SER A 14 -26.73 -33.51 9.18
N ARG A 15 -27.68 -33.45 10.11
CA ARG A 15 -28.23 -32.19 10.63
C ARG A 15 -27.13 -31.28 11.22
N LYS A 16 -26.10 -31.87 11.85
CA LYS A 16 -24.97 -31.13 12.41
C LYS A 16 -24.10 -30.53 11.30
N ASP A 17 -23.86 -31.26 10.21
CA ASP A 17 -23.07 -30.77 9.08
C ASP A 17 -23.78 -29.62 8.36
N LYS A 18 -25.10 -29.72 8.18
CA LYS A 18 -25.92 -28.64 7.61
C LYS A 18 -25.85 -27.36 8.44
N ILE A 19 -25.95 -27.46 9.77
CA ILE A 19 -25.82 -26.31 10.68
C ILE A 19 -24.42 -25.69 10.60
N ARG A 20 -23.37 -26.53 10.55
CA ARG A 20 -21.98 -26.04 10.43
C ARG A 20 -21.76 -25.29 9.12
N ILE A 21 -22.24 -25.84 8.00
CA ILE A 21 -22.15 -25.21 6.68
C ILE A 21 -22.93 -23.89 6.67
N PHE A 22 -24.15 -23.87 7.21
CA PHE A 22 -24.96 -22.66 7.29
C PHE A 22 -24.28 -21.55 8.10
N ASN A 23 -23.73 -21.88 9.27
CA ASN A 23 -23.04 -20.89 10.11
C ASN A 23 -21.76 -20.37 9.45
N ALA A 24 -20.99 -21.25 8.77
CA ALA A 24 -19.82 -20.83 8.02
C ALA A 24 -20.19 -19.88 6.86
N ALA A 25 -21.25 -20.22 6.10
CA ALA A 25 -21.75 -19.37 5.03
C ALA A 25 -22.27 -18.03 5.56
N ALA A 26 -23.02 -18.01 6.66
CA ALA A 26 -23.51 -16.79 7.28
C ALA A 26 -22.36 -15.91 7.82
N SER A 27 -21.29 -16.51 8.35
CA SER A 27 -20.09 -15.79 8.76
C SER A 27 -19.39 -15.15 7.57
N ALA A 28 -19.18 -15.91 6.49
CA ALA A 28 -18.54 -15.41 5.27
C ALA A 28 -19.35 -14.25 4.65
N VAL A 29 -20.68 -14.39 4.56
CA VAL A 29 -21.55 -13.32 4.05
C VAL A 29 -21.48 -12.06 4.92
N ARG A 30 -21.44 -12.19 6.25
CA ARG A 30 -21.29 -11.02 7.14
C ARG A 30 -19.93 -10.35 6.98
N GLU A 31 -18.86 -11.12 6.85
CA GLU A 31 -17.51 -10.60 6.59
C GLU A 31 -17.50 -9.82 5.27
N THR A 32 -18.02 -10.40 4.18
CA THR A 32 -18.14 -9.71 2.89
C THR A 32 -18.99 -8.44 2.95
N ILE A 33 -20.12 -8.46 3.67
CA ILE A 33 -20.95 -7.25 3.86
C ILE A 33 -20.19 -6.18 4.68
N GLY A 34 -19.36 -6.61 5.64
CA GLY A 34 -18.47 -5.72 6.40
C GLY A 34 -17.46 -5.05 5.48
N ASP A 35 -16.72 -5.84 4.70
CA ASP A 35 -15.72 -5.35 3.76
C ASP A 35 -16.31 -4.35 2.75
N ILE A 36 -17.50 -4.65 2.17
CA ILE A 36 -18.19 -3.74 1.23
C ILE A 36 -18.59 -2.42 1.89
N LYS A 37 -18.98 -2.45 3.17
CA LYS A 37 -19.35 -1.23 3.89
C LYS A 37 -18.13 -0.36 4.19
N GLU A 38 -17.00 -0.97 4.53
CA GLU A 38 -15.73 -0.26 4.73
C GLU A 38 -15.27 0.37 3.43
N GLU A 39 -15.24 -0.39 2.32
CA GLU A 39 -14.88 0.11 0.99
C GLU A 39 -15.73 1.33 0.58
N ARG A 40 -17.05 1.26 0.73
CA ARG A 40 -17.95 2.39 0.46
C ARG A 40 -17.70 3.60 1.35
N SER A 41 -17.27 3.39 2.59
CA SER A 41 -16.94 4.49 3.49
C SER A 41 -15.65 5.20 3.08
N TRP A 42 -14.72 4.45 2.48
CA TRP A 42 -13.49 5.00 1.90
C TRP A 42 -13.73 5.73 0.60
N ASP A 43 -14.64 5.25 -0.26
CA ASP A 43 -15.07 5.98 -1.46
C ASP A 43 -15.65 7.36 -1.09
N ALA A 44 -16.54 7.42 -0.10
CA ALA A 44 -17.11 8.68 0.36
C ALA A 44 -16.04 9.63 0.94
N ALA A 45 -15.07 9.09 1.69
CA ALA A 45 -13.95 9.87 2.21
C ALA A 45 -13.02 10.38 1.09
N ALA A 46 -12.80 9.56 0.05
CA ALA A 46 -12.04 9.91 -1.14
C ALA A 46 -12.70 11.07 -1.90
N GLU A 47 -14.00 10.98 -2.17
CA GLU A 47 -14.77 12.04 -2.84
C GLU A 47 -14.71 13.37 -2.10
N GLU A 48 -14.66 13.34 -0.76
CA GLU A 48 -14.52 14.54 0.06
C GLU A 48 -13.09 15.13 0.03
N LEU A 49 -12.07 14.26 0.00
CA LEU A 49 -10.67 14.66 0.14
C LEU A 49 -10.04 15.13 -1.17
N LEU A 50 -10.35 14.48 -2.30
CA LEU A 50 -9.68 14.76 -3.57
C LEU A 50 -9.75 16.24 -3.98
N PRO A 51 -10.90 16.94 -3.90
CA PRO A 51 -10.95 18.37 -4.21
C PRO A 51 -10.05 19.21 -3.28
N LYS A 52 -10.05 18.89 -1.98
CA LYS A 52 -9.25 19.61 -0.97
C LYS A 52 -7.74 19.42 -1.21
N LEU A 53 -7.34 18.23 -1.64
CA LEU A 53 -5.94 17.92 -1.97
C LEU A 53 -5.50 18.64 -3.23
N ALA A 54 -6.37 18.71 -4.25
CA ALA A 54 -6.07 19.41 -5.50
C ALA A 54 -5.87 20.92 -5.32
N GLU A 55 -6.49 21.52 -4.30
CA GLU A 55 -6.32 22.92 -3.94
C GLU A 55 -5.11 23.18 -3.03
N LYS A 56 -4.51 22.14 -2.44
CA LYS A 56 -3.40 22.30 -1.49
C LYS A 56 -2.14 22.77 -2.23
N LYS A 57 -1.56 23.85 -1.71
CA LYS A 57 -0.32 24.44 -2.22
C LYS A 57 0.84 24.18 -1.28
N TYR A 58 2.03 24.23 -1.83
CA TYR A 58 3.28 24.26 -1.10
C TYR A 58 3.40 25.58 -0.31
N VAL A 59 3.56 25.46 1.00
CA VAL A 59 3.75 26.54 1.97
C VAL A 59 4.88 26.13 2.92
N ASP A 60 6.12 26.24 2.44
CA ASP A 60 7.35 25.90 3.17
C ASP A 60 7.48 24.42 3.62
N GLU A 61 6.61 23.51 3.16
CA GLU A 61 6.69 22.09 3.51
C GLU A 61 7.86 21.39 2.82
N LYS A 62 8.90 21.00 3.56
CA LYS A 62 10.03 20.28 2.96
C LYS A 62 9.77 18.78 2.76
N VAL A 63 8.58 18.32 3.13
CA VAL A 63 8.24 16.90 3.19
C VAL A 63 6.99 16.63 2.35
N LEU A 64 7.13 15.73 1.38
CA LEU A 64 6.04 15.26 0.53
C LEU A 64 5.67 13.83 0.91
N LEU A 65 4.39 13.50 0.87
CA LEU A 65 3.90 12.13 0.89
C LEU A 65 3.04 11.87 -0.36
N TRP A 66 3.55 11.06 -1.28
CA TRP A 66 2.93 10.64 -2.54
C TRP A 66 2.22 9.30 -2.34
N ILE A 67 0.89 9.29 -2.33
CA ILE A 67 0.07 8.16 -1.89
C ILE A 67 -0.72 7.57 -3.06
N SER A 68 -0.61 6.26 -3.25
CA SER A 68 -1.41 5.53 -4.23
C SER A 68 -2.86 5.41 -3.79
N ASP A 69 -3.81 5.72 -4.68
CA ASP A 69 -5.25 5.45 -4.48
C ASP A 69 -5.60 3.95 -4.54
N GLY A 70 -4.64 3.11 -4.94
CA GLY A 70 -4.75 1.65 -4.92
C GLY A 70 -4.68 1.07 -3.52
N ILE A 71 -4.27 1.87 -2.54
CA ILE A 71 -4.35 1.54 -1.11
C ILE A 71 -5.77 1.79 -0.64
N MET A 72 -6.47 0.74 -0.20
CA MET A 72 -7.90 0.83 0.12
C MET A 72 -8.20 1.90 1.19
N SER A 73 -7.34 2.01 2.20
CA SER A 73 -7.48 2.97 3.29
C SER A 73 -6.60 4.22 3.12
N TRP A 74 -6.21 4.57 1.88
CA TRP A 74 -5.46 5.81 1.60
C TRP A 74 -6.09 7.08 2.23
N PRO A 75 -7.45 7.24 2.32
CA PRO A 75 -8.03 8.41 2.99
C PRO A 75 -7.63 8.50 4.46
N MET A 76 -7.41 7.38 5.13
CA MET A 76 -6.94 7.35 6.53
C MET A 76 -5.48 7.78 6.62
N ALA A 77 -4.64 7.34 5.68
CA ALA A 77 -3.26 7.82 5.59
C ALA A 77 -3.23 9.34 5.43
N VAL A 78 -4.02 9.90 4.51
CA VAL A 78 -4.12 11.36 4.30
C VAL A 78 -4.60 12.08 5.56
N LYS A 79 -5.65 11.60 6.22
CA LYS A 79 -6.17 12.22 7.46
C LYS A 79 -5.16 12.18 8.61
N ALA A 80 -4.22 11.23 8.58
CA ALA A 80 -3.18 11.10 9.59
C ALA A 80 -1.94 11.94 9.30
N VAL A 81 -1.82 12.57 8.12
CA VAL A 81 -0.65 13.36 7.74
C VAL A 81 -0.43 14.53 8.71
N LYS A 82 0.83 14.73 9.12
CA LYS A 82 1.21 15.84 10.00
C LYS A 82 1.11 17.20 9.28
N ASP A 83 0.95 18.25 10.07
CA ASP A 83 1.24 19.60 9.60
C ASP A 83 2.70 19.68 9.10
N GLY A 84 2.95 20.45 8.04
CA GLY A 84 4.28 20.54 7.43
C GLY A 84 4.62 19.40 6.47
N VAL A 85 3.68 18.48 6.23
CA VAL A 85 3.77 17.46 5.18
C VAL A 85 2.73 17.77 4.11
N LEU A 86 3.16 17.76 2.84
CA LEU A 86 2.30 17.89 1.68
C LEU A 86 1.83 16.49 1.24
N PRO A 87 0.57 16.09 1.47
CA PRO A 87 0.03 14.87 0.89
C PRO A 87 -0.46 15.13 -0.53
N LEU A 88 -0.06 14.27 -1.45
CA LEU A 88 -0.58 14.21 -2.81
C LEU A 88 -0.96 12.77 -3.14
N VAL A 89 -1.97 12.58 -3.99
CA VAL A 89 -2.54 11.26 -4.30
C VAL A 89 -2.49 11.00 -5.79
N TYR A 90 -2.19 9.76 -6.19
CA TYR A 90 -2.11 9.35 -7.59
C TYR A 90 -2.88 8.07 -7.88
N GLY A 91 -3.28 7.91 -9.15
CA GLY A 91 -4.01 6.73 -9.62
C GLY A 91 -3.11 5.50 -9.77
N ALA A 92 -3.42 4.42 -9.07
CA ALA A 92 -2.69 3.15 -9.15
C ALA A 92 -2.82 2.42 -10.50
N LYS A 93 -3.85 2.75 -11.28
CA LYS A 93 -4.17 2.08 -12.55
C LYS A 93 -3.16 2.39 -13.66
N GLU A 94 -2.31 3.39 -13.48
CA GLU A 94 -1.49 3.95 -14.56
C GLU A 94 0.00 3.98 -14.18
N GLN A 95 0.58 2.84 -13.78
CA GLN A 95 2.00 2.77 -13.40
C GLN A 95 3.00 3.23 -14.49
N ASN A 96 2.56 3.28 -15.77
CA ASN A 96 3.39 3.76 -16.87
C ASN A 96 3.40 5.29 -17.01
N THR A 97 2.56 6.03 -16.28
CA THR A 97 2.46 7.50 -16.33
C THR A 97 2.95 8.17 -15.05
N LEU A 98 3.52 7.41 -14.11
CA LEU A 98 3.96 7.93 -12.81
C LEU A 98 4.88 9.15 -12.94
N GLU A 99 5.73 9.19 -13.96
CA GLU A 99 6.61 10.34 -14.24
C GLU A 99 5.83 11.62 -14.60
N ASP A 100 4.79 11.49 -15.42
CA ASP A 100 3.94 12.62 -15.81
C ASP A 100 3.05 13.05 -14.64
N ASP A 101 2.52 12.10 -13.89
CA ASP A 101 1.62 12.34 -12.77
C ASP A 101 2.31 13.11 -11.64
N ILE A 102 3.53 12.71 -11.26
CA ILE A 102 4.28 13.42 -10.22
C ILE A 102 4.64 14.83 -10.65
N VAL A 103 5.08 15.02 -11.91
CA VAL A 103 5.42 16.34 -12.43
C VAL A 103 4.19 17.25 -12.47
N ALA A 104 3.05 16.73 -12.92
CA ALA A 104 1.80 17.47 -12.95
C ALA A 104 1.36 17.87 -11.54
N ALA A 105 1.41 16.95 -10.58
CA ALA A 105 0.99 17.21 -9.21
C ALA A 105 1.91 18.20 -8.48
N LEU A 106 3.23 18.08 -8.64
CA LEU A 106 4.20 19.03 -8.07
C LEU A 106 4.01 20.44 -8.62
N LYS A 107 3.76 20.57 -9.94
CA LYS A 107 3.45 21.87 -10.56
C LYS A 107 2.13 22.44 -10.09
N ALA A 108 1.09 21.61 -9.99
CA ALA A 108 -0.22 22.04 -9.51
C ALA A 108 -0.16 22.51 -8.05
N ALA A 109 0.66 21.85 -7.22
CA ALA A 109 0.93 22.25 -5.84
C ALA A 109 1.97 23.38 -5.71
N GLU A 110 2.55 23.87 -6.82
CA GLU A 110 3.56 24.94 -6.84
C GLU A 110 4.83 24.61 -6.04
N VAL A 111 5.24 23.33 -6.05
CA VAL A 111 6.45 22.88 -5.36
C VAL A 111 7.70 23.42 -6.07
N PRO A 112 8.58 24.17 -5.39
CA PRO A 112 9.81 24.67 -6.01
C PRO A 112 10.85 23.55 -6.23
N GLU A 113 11.68 23.69 -7.26
CA GLU A 113 12.85 22.84 -7.44
C GLU A 113 13.81 22.92 -6.23
N GLY A 114 14.47 21.81 -5.90
CA GLY A 114 15.42 21.72 -4.78
C GLY A 114 14.84 21.93 -3.37
N SER A 115 13.52 21.93 -3.20
CA SER A 115 12.86 22.30 -1.94
C SER A 115 12.55 21.11 -1.01
N LEU A 116 12.38 19.91 -1.57
CA LEU A 116 11.98 18.73 -0.81
C LEU A 116 13.19 18.08 -0.15
N THR A 117 13.18 17.94 1.18
CA THR A 117 14.19 17.19 1.95
C THR A 117 13.79 15.74 2.16
N ASN A 118 12.49 15.43 2.12
CA ASN A 118 11.98 14.08 2.29
C ASN A 118 10.77 13.84 1.39
N VAL A 119 10.74 12.69 0.73
CA VAL A 119 9.59 12.25 -0.06
C VAL A 119 9.21 10.84 0.33
N GLY A 120 8.05 10.67 0.92
CA GLY A 120 7.45 9.35 1.13
C GLY A 120 6.70 8.93 -0.13
N TRP A 121 7.05 7.77 -0.69
CA TRP A 121 6.28 7.16 -1.77
C TRP A 121 5.54 5.93 -1.25
N MET A 122 4.23 6.05 -1.10
CA MET A 122 3.36 5.08 -0.42
C MET A 122 2.47 4.32 -1.40
N PHE A 123 2.68 3.01 -1.50
CA PHE A 123 1.99 2.13 -2.45
C PHE A 123 2.02 0.67 -2.00
N HIS A 124 1.35 -0.24 -2.74
CA HIS A 124 1.39 -1.66 -2.43
C HIS A 124 2.63 -2.35 -3.04
N GLY A 125 3.43 -3.05 -2.24
CA GLY A 125 4.85 -3.40 -2.51
C GLY A 125 5.25 -4.19 -3.78
N SER A 126 4.34 -4.56 -4.69
CA SER A 126 4.72 -5.24 -5.94
C SER A 126 5.29 -4.34 -7.04
N GLU A 127 5.41 -3.03 -6.78
CA GLU A 127 5.57 -2.01 -7.82
C GLU A 127 7.02 -1.59 -8.06
N MET A 128 7.97 -1.85 -7.15
CA MET A 128 9.34 -1.34 -7.32
C MET A 128 10.30 -2.21 -8.14
N THR A 129 10.03 -3.51 -8.30
CA THR A 129 11.06 -4.45 -8.80
C THR A 129 10.62 -5.25 -10.03
N GLY A 130 11.61 -5.81 -10.74
CA GLY A 130 11.38 -6.63 -11.92
C GLY A 130 10.84 -5.82 -13.10
N LYS A 131 9.61 -6.12 -13.52
CA LYS A 131 9.00 -5.53 -14.74
C LYS A 131 8.79 -4.01 -14.68
N TYR A 132 8.84 -3.41 -13.49
CA TYR A 132 8.58 -1.99 -13.29
C TYR A 132 9.85 -1.14 -13.11
N LYS A 133 11.06 -1.74 -13.13
CA LYS A 133 12.33 -1.01 -12.90
C LYS A 133 12.45 0.26 -13.76
N GLU A 134 12.14 0.16 -15.05
CA GLU A 134 12.24 1.30 -15.98
C GLU A 134 11.26 2.43 -15.63
N ALA A 135 10.01 2.10 -15.31
CA ALA A 135 9.00 3.09 -14.91
C ALA A 135 9.39 3.78 -13.59
N ASN A 136 9.96 3.04 -12.65
CA ASN A 136 10.41 3.58 -11.37
C ASN A 136 11.63 4.50 -11.53
N LEU A 137 12.57 4.14 -12.41
CA LEU A 137 13.70 5.01 -12.75
C LEU A 137 13.24 6.32 -13.37
N LYS A 138 12.27 6.25 -14.29
CA LYS A 138 11.64 7.43 -14.92
C LYS A 138 10.96 8.33 -13.89
N PHE A 139 10.14 7.76 -13.02
CA PHE A 139 9.53 8.47 -11.90
C PHE A 139 10.59 9.14 -11.00
N LEU A 140 11.60 8.40 -10.55
CA LEU A 140 12.67 8.93 -9.69
C LEU A 140 13.47 10.04 -10.38
N ALA A 141 13.75 9.89 -11.67
CA ALA A 141 14.42 10.92 -12.47
C ALA A 141 13.57 12.19 -12.60
N ALA A 142 12.25 12.05 -12.76
CA ALA A 142 11.31 13.17 -12.82
C ALA A 142 11.15 13.90 -11.47
N LEU A 143 11.26 13.17 -10.35
CA LEU A 143 11.24 13.73 -8.99
C LEU A 143 12.55 14.47 -8.64
N LYS A 144 13.69 13.99 -9.14
CA LYS A 144 15.03 14.47 -8.76
C LYS A 144 15.22 15.99 -8.77
N PRO A 145 14.74 16.77 -9.75
CA PRO A 145 14.89 18.23 -9.75
C PRO A 145 14.25 18.93 -8.54
N TYR A 146 13.25 18.32 -7.90
CA TYR A 146 12.56 18.88 -6.74
C TYR A 146 13.24 18.53 -5.40
N LEU A 147 14.19 17.60 -5.43
CA LEU A 147 14.92 17.14 -4.26
C LEU A 147 16.05 18.09 -3.91
N ALA A 148 16.15 18.45 -2.63
CA ALA A 148 17.34 19.08 -2.07
C ALA A 148 18.55 18.13 -2.13
N GLU A 149 19.77 18.67 -2.05
CA GLU A 149 21.02 17.90 -2.21
C GLU A 149 21.12 16.68 -1.27
N ALA A 150 20.65 16.82 -0.03
CA ALA A 150 20.66 15.75 0.99
C ALA A 150 19.29 15.07 1.17
N ALA A 151 18.40 15.17 0.19
CA ALA A 151 17.07 14.62 0.31
C ALA A 151 17.08 13.08 0.29
N ARG A 152 16.06 12.50 0.92
CA ARG A 152 15.82 11.05 0.92
C ARG A 152 14.42 10.73 0.41
N VAL A 153 14.30 9.67 -0.37
CA VAL A 153 13.02 9.10 -0.78
C VAL A 153 12.75 7.85 0.05
N ASP A 154 11.71 7.91 0.87
CA ASP A 154 11.24 6.83 1.73
C ASP A 154 10.23 5.98 0.95
N ILE A 155 10.59 4.74 0.63
CA ILE A 155 9.74 3.79 -0.08
C ILE A 155 8.83 3.08 0.93
N LEU A 156 7.62 3.60 1.07
CA LEU A 156 6.56 3.01 1.88
C LEU A 156 5.82 1.96 1.04
N GLY A 157 6.47 0.80 0.88
CA GLY A 157 5.89 -0.42 0.36
C GLY A 157 6.30 -1.59 1.26
N CYS A 158 5.58 -2.71 1.22
CA CYS A 158 5.95 -3.86 2.05
C CYS A 158 7.03 -4.74 1.45
N ASP A 159 7.87 -5.29 2.33
CA ASP A 159 8.77 -6.42 2.06
C ASP A 159 9.71 -6.14 0.88
N MET A 160 10.03 -4.87 0.66
CA MET A 160 10.63 -4.37 -0.58
C MET A 160 12.02 -4.94 -0.79
N VAL A 161 12.77 -5.11 0.30
CA VAL A 161 14.13 -5.65 0.31
C VAL A 161 14.27 -6.85 1.25
N SER A 162 13.23 -7.67 1.35
CA SER A 162 13.19 -8.84 2.26
C SER A 162 14.08 -10.01 1.86
N THR A 163 14.57 -10.00 0.62
CA THR A 163 15.49 -11.00 0.09
C THR A 163 16.80 -10.36 -0.37
N LYS A 164 17.88 -11.15 -0.40
CA LYS A 164 19.16 -10.69 -0.95
C LYS A 164 19.02 -10.17 -2.39
N LYS A 165 18.22 -10.83 -3.23
CA LYS A 165 18.02 -10.44 -4.63
C LYS A 165 17.27 -9.11 -4.75
N SER A 166 16.24 -8.89 -3.92
CA SER A 166 15.50 -7.63 -3.93
C SER A 166 16.34 -6.47 -3.37
N MET A 167 17.20 -6.75 -2.39
CA MET A 167 18.21 -5.78 -1.92
C MET A 167 19.21 -5.41 -3.03
N GLU A 168 19.72 -6.38 -3.78
CA GLU A 168 20.63 -6.11 -4.92
C GLU A 168 19.98 -5.19 -5.95
N VAL A 169 18.72 -5.46 -6.34
CA VAL A 169 17.97 -4.61 -7.29
C VAL A 169 17.74 -3.20 -6.72
N PHE A 170 17.46 -3.09 -5.41
CA PHE A 170 17.26 -1.81 -4.75
C PHE A 170 18.56 -0.98 -4.73
N THR A 171 19.69 -1.59 -4.37
CA THR A 171 21.00 -0.93 -4.41
C THR A 171 21.40 -0.49 -5.82
N GLU A 172 21.10 -1.30 -6.85
CA GLU A 172 21.28 -0.89 -8.25
C GLU A 172 20.41 0.31 -8.60
N LEU A 173 19.14 0.31 -8.20
CA LEU A 173 18.20 1.41 -8.47
C LEU A 173 18.69 2.72 -7.85
N GLU A 174 19.09 2.68 -6.57
CA GLU A 174 19.65 3.82 -5.83
C GLU A 174 20.94 4.35 -6.49
N ALA A 175 21.84 3.45 -6.91
CA ALA A 175 23.06 3.83 -7.60
C ALA A 175 22.79 4.46 -8.99
N GLU A 176 21.83 3.90 -9.75
CA GLU A 176 21.46 4.38 -11.08
C GLU A 176 20.77 5.76 -11.04
N CYS A 177 19.88 5.98 -10.07
CA CYS A 177 19.17 7.27 -9.97
C CYS A 177 19.99 8.33 -9.21
N GLY A 178 20.95 7.91 -8.37
CA GLY A 178 21.75 8.80 -7.52
C GLY A 178 20.89 9.58 -6.54
N ILE A 179 19.89 8.91 -5.94
CA ILE A 179 18.98 9.45 -4.92
C ILE A 179 19.06 8.50 -3.73
N ASN A 180 19.21 9.03 -2.52
CA ASN A 180 19.16 8.22 -1.30
C ASN A 180 17.76 7.59 -1.14
N LEU A 181 17.68 6.26 -1.15
CA LEU A 181 16.44 5.53 -0.98
C LEU A 181 16.43 4.78 0.36
N ALA A 182 15.33 4.87 1.11
CA ALA A 182 15.09 4.00 2.26
C ALA A 182 13.92 3.07 2.00
N ALA A 183 13.98 1.83 2.49
CA ALA A 183 12.93 0.83 2.31
C ALA A 183 12.83 -0.14 3.50
N SER A 184 11.69 -0.84 3.59
CA SER A 184 11.47 -1.88 4.60
C SER A 184 11.95 -3.26 4.11
N THR A 185 12.45 -4.03 5.07
CA THR A 185 12.77 -5.46 4.93
C THR A 185 11.62 -6.35 5.42
N ASP A 186 10.59 -5.77 6.03
CA ASP A 186 9.41 -6.48 6.56
C ASP A 186 8.08 -5.80 6.18
N LEU A 187 7.00 -6.11 6.91
CA LEU A 187 5.68 -5.53 6.64
C LEU A 187 5.59 -4.09 7.16
N THR A 188 5.59 -3.12 6.25
CA THR A 188 5.20 -1.74 6.57
C THR A 188 3.68 -1.59 6.78
N GLY A 189 3.26 -0.93 7.86
CA GLY A 189 1.86 -0.60 8.14
C GLY A 189 1.46 -0.75 9.60
N ASN A 190 0.18 -1.04 9.84
CA ASN A 190 -0.37 -1.09 11.19
C ASN A 190 0.22 -2.25 12.03
N ALA A 191 0.63 -1.94 13.26
CA ALA A 191 1.08 -2.92 14.24
C ALA A 191 0.01 -3.95 14.62
N ALA A 192 -1.27 -3.57 14.61
CA ALA A 192 -2.38 -4.48 14.85
C ALA A 192 -2.48 -5.58 13.78
N ASP A 193 -1.98 -5.30 12.57
CA ASP A 193 -1.95 -6.23 11.43
C ASP A 193 -0.57 -6.89 11.24
N GLY A 194 0.35 -6.66 12.19
CA GLY A 194 1.68 -7.28 12.21
C GLY A 194 2.74 -6.52 11.41
N GLY A 195 2.48 -5.26 11.03
CA GLY A 195 3.47 -4.39 10.42
C GLY A 195 4.09 -3.38 11.38
N ASN A 196 5.00 -2.56 10.86
CA ASN A 196 5.55 -1.39 11.57
C ASN A 196 5.80 -0.23 10.57
N TRP A 197 6.28 0.92 11.05
CA TRP A 197 6.58 2.08 10.19
C TRP A 197 8.09 2.33 10.10
N ILE A 198 8.90 1.28 10.16
CA ILE A 198 10.35 1.34 10.12
C ILE A 198 10.83 0.97 8.72
N LEU A 199 11.84 1.69 8.23
CA LEU A 199 12.59 1.37 7.03
C LEU A 199 13.99 0.91 7.47
N GLU A 200 14.22 -0.40 7.51
CA GLU A 200 15.42 -0.98 8.11
C GLU A 200 16.71 -0.69 7.34
N THR A 201 16.64 -0.36 6.04
CA THR A 201 17.84 -0.01 5.25
C THR A 201 18.58 1.18 5.87
N ASP A 202 17.85 2.10 6.51
CA ASP A 202 18.36 3.36 7.04
C ASP A 202 18.05 3.56 8.53
N GLY A 203 17.31 2.62 9.14
CA GLY A 203 16.91 2.71 10.56
C GLY A 203 15.94 3.86 10.86
N VAL A 204 15.09 4.22 9.89
CA VAL A 204 14.19 5.38 9.98
C VAL A 204 12.78 4.94 10.38
N ASN A 205 12.17 5.60 11.36
CA ASN A 205 10.75 5.46 11.66
C ASN A 205 9.95 6.51 10.89
N VAL A 206 9.32 6.12 9.77
CA VAL A 206 8.57 7.03 8.90
C VAL A 206 7.27 7.53 9.53
N LYS A 207 6.75 6.88 10.57
CA LYS A 207 5.65 7.43 11.37
C LYS A 207 6.01 8.81 11.93
N ASP A 208 7.23 8.95 12.45
CA ASP A 208 7.68 10.18 13.10
C ASP A 208 7.89 11.32 12.10
N LEU A 209 8.01 11.00 10.80
CA LEU A 209 8.16 11.96 9.72
C LEU A 209 6.81 12.38 9.14
N TYR A 210 5.98 11.41 8.74
CA TYR A 210 4.80 11.70 7.92
C TYR A 210 3.49 11.79 8.69
N PHE A 211 3.38 11.10 9.84
CA PHE A 211 2.07 10.80 10.41
C PHE A 211 1.89 11.15 11.89
N THR A 212 0.74 11.71 12.23
CA THR A 212 0.23 11.79 13.60
C THR A 212 -0.10 10.39 14.14
N ASP A 213 -0.42 10.29 15.44
CA ASP A 213 -0.84 9.03 16.05
C ASP A 213 -2.13 8.44 15.47
N SER A 214 -2.92 9.25 14.75
CA SER A 214 -4.13 8.80 14.05
C SER A 214 -3.85 7.74 12.98
N ILE A 215 -2.60 7.58 12.52
CA ILE A 215 -2.22 6.51 11.59
C ILE A 215 -2.48 5.10 12.15
N ARG A 216 -2.69 4.95 13.46
CA ARG A 216 -3.16 3.69 14.06
C ARG A 216 -4.53 3.22 13.54
N GLU A 217 -5.29 4.10 12.90
CA GLU A 217 -6.58 3.82 12.26
C GLU A 217 -6.42 3.31 10.83
N PHE A 218 -5.22 3.38 10.25
CA PHE A 218 -4.90 2.76 8.97
C PHE A 218 -5.08 1.24 9.10
N ASN A 219 -6.05 0.67 8.38
CA ASN A 219 -6.55 -0.68 8.65
C ASN A 219 -5.95 -1.75 7.73
N GLU A 220 -4.70 -1.56 7.32
CA GLU A 220 -4.00 -2.51 6.48
C GLU A 220 -2.47 -2.47 6.65
N THR A 221 -1.82 -3.44 6.01
CA THR A 221 -0.39 -3.41 5.71
C THR A 221 -0.22 -3.04 4.24
N LEU A 222 0.89 -2.40 3.87
CA LEU A 222 1.21 -2.05 2.47
C LEU A 222 1.60 -3.26 1.61
N GLY A 223 1.38 -4.46 2.11
CA GLY A 223 1.67 -5.74 1.50
C GLY A 223 0.42 -6.60 1.47
N LYS A 224 0.44 -7.66 0.66
CA LYS A 224 -0.70 -8.58 0.62
C LYS A 224 -0.96 -9.11 2.03
N ARG A 225 -2.14 -8.82 2.59
CA ARG A 225 -2.71 -9.57 3.71
C ARG A 225 -2.46 -11.04 3.39
N LYS A 226 -1.64 -11.73 4.19
CA LYS A 226 -1.70 -13.19 4.18
C LYS A 226 -3.12 -13.47 4.62
N SER A 227 -4.00 -13.83 3.68
CA SER A 227 -5.33 -14.32 4.03
C SER A 227 -5.11 -15.30 5.17
N LYS A 228 -5.88 -15.18 6.26
CA LYS A 228 -5.78 -16.11 7.38
C LYS A 228 -6.05 -17.49 6.79
N SER A 229 -4.99 -18.17 6.37
CA SER A 229 -5.09 -19.50 5.82
C SER A 229 -5.73 -20.27 6.93
N HIS A 230 -6.88 -20.88 6.65
CA HIS A 230 -7.46 -21.88 7.52
C HIS A 230 -6.45 -23.04 7.61
N ARG A 231 -5.36 -22.87 8.38
CA ARG A 231 -4.55 -23.95 8.93
C ARG A 231 -5.30 -24.50 10.13
N GLY A 232 -6.52 -24.97 9.87
CA GLY A 232 -7.32 -25.78 10.76
C GLY A 232 -7.28 -27.21 10.26
N ARG A 233 -6.35 -28.00 10.82
CA ARG A 233 -6.33 -29.48 10.83
C ARG A 233 -6.25 -30.21 9.48
N ARG A 234 -5.01 -30.58 9.13
CA ARG A 234 -4.71 -31.98 8.80
C ARG A 234 -3.58 -32.47 9.68
N ARG A 235 -3.98 -33.05 10.82
CA ARG A 235 -3.20 -34.04 11.55
C ARG A 235 -4.15 -35.17 11.96
N ARG A 236 -3.72 -36.38 11.61
CA ARG A 236 -4.19 -37.72 11.98
C ARG A 236 -5.18 -38.38 11.03
N GLY A 237 -4.79 -39.61 10.66
CA GLY A 237 -5.24 -40.46 9.57
C GLY A 237 -3.98 -41.09 9.00
#